data_AF-A0A0V8D3J8-F1
#
_entry.id   AF-A0A0V8D3J8-F1
#
_cell.length_a   1.000
_cell.length_b   1.000
_cell.length_c   1.000
_cell.angle_alpha   90.00
_cell.angle_beta   90.00
_cell.angle_gamma   90.00
#
_symmetry.space_group_name_H-M   'P 1'
#
loop_
_entity.id
_entity.type
_entity.pdbx_description
1 polymer ?
#
loop_
_entity_poly.entity_id
_entity_poly.type
_entity_poly.pdbx_seq_one_letter_code
_entity_poly.pdbx_strand_id
1 'polypeptide(L)'
;MIKKWTVCLSIIILVLNFVPNLLQGHQVFAENQKIYKDKVELINDESFNISYSMRALENQYEWEIDYRINKTENDKELKLKFSFEGNQPIEIEENESWTLKEKNTIISDFEKENEGKIVLRANNSISLLNLEIQADAKLIENEQEVISEDILAKNESTIFSLYIPENNKADSKEKDNKNTEEVLNNESSQEETVSQLKKDSQLAFSYPSNFGIKASFNDLAQNYENIYPEYRQDETGISPNHSWIPTGNTTVVNHQGWNSFSSQWDGVNSWNGEATNLENSYIEYAGVNNPVDFALRKYAKETETPGLYDVYLNVRGNVQNPIKPVDIVLVIDMSGSMQGAKETAVRQGVSDFLSTIQNTAYADYVNVGIVGYSSPGNYVTGASGYITVPIDKVSSESHVKSINQALAPQFSGGTFTQLGLRKGTEMLEQDSSDNQKMMILMTDGVPTFSYKVNSASKVDNVIYGQSFAESRDEPGNTSKIQSPYSVKDINGGSNIEIRDTWAATLGEAEISKQKISEIHTLGIQLGNDGSYLSQEEVKSRTSLIATTGLYQDANSANDITDYLKSQANVVLSRFNTITNGLILDPLGVQFEYKDTKFEITSV
;
A
#
# COMPACT_ATOMS: atom_id res chain seq x y z
N MET A 1 -0.81 -0.20 -84.83
CA MET A 1 -0.33 0.80 -83.87
C MET A 1 -1.39 1.30 -82.87
N ILE A 2 -2.47 0.54 -82.57
CA ILE A 2 -3.55 1.02 -81.66
C ILE A 2 -3.70 0.14 -80.39
N LYS A 3 -3.05 -1.04 -80.33
CA LYS A 3 -3.24 -1.99 -79.21
C LYS A 3 -2.30 -1.81 -77.99
N LYS A 4 -1.22 -1.02 -78.07
CA LYS A 4 -0.32 -0.78 -76.92
C LYS A 4 -0.75 0.40 -76.05
N TRP A 5 -1.55 1.33 -76.59
CA TRP A 5 -1.97 2.52 -75.86
C TRP A 5 -3.13 2.25 -74.90
N THR A 6 -4.04 1.35 -75.27
CA THR A 6 -5.17 0.96 -74.41
C THR A 6 -4.72 0.21 -73.17
N VAL A 7 -3.67 -0.62 -73.25
CA VAL A 7 -3.14 -1.35 -72.07
C VAL A 7 -2.42 -0.40 -71.11
N CYS A 8 -1.67 0.59 -71.61
CA CYS A 8 -1.07 1.62 -70.75
C CYS A 8 -2.13 2.53 -70.11
N LEU A 9 -3.21 2.88 -70.83
CA LEU A 9 -4.30 3.68 -70.27
C LEU A 9 -5.07 2.93 -69.18
N SER A 10 -5.32 1.62 -69.37
CA SER A 10 -5.96 0.77 -68.36
C SER A 10 -5.13 0.62 -67.09
N ILE A 11 -3.80 0.49 -67.22
CA ILE A 11 -2.89 0.40 -66.06
C ILE A 11 -2.79 1.75 -65.33
N ILE A 12 -2.77 2.88 -66.07
CA ILE A 12 -2.77 4.22 -65.47
C ILE A 12 -4.10 4.50 -64.73
N ILE A 13 -5.24 4.07 -65.27
CA ILE A 13 -6.54 4.19 -64.59
C ILE A 13 -6.64 3.25 -63.37
N LEU A 14 -6.00 2.07 -63.41
CA LEU A 14 -5.94 1.18 -62.25
C LEU A 14 -5.05 1.77 -61.14
N VAL A 15 -3.92 2.38 -61.49
CA VAL A 15 -3.02 3.04 -60.53
C VAL A 15 -3.64 4.33 -59.99
N LEU A 16 -4.36 5.12 -60.79
CA LEU A 16 -5.05 6.35 -60.34
C LEU A 16 -6.25 6.07 -59.42
N ASN A 17 -6.90 4.90 -59.51
CA ASN A 17 -7.97 4.51 -58.58
C ASN A 17 -7.46 3.89 -57.27
N PHE A 18 -6.17 3.56 -57.17
CA PHE A 18 -5.54 3.07 -55.92
C PHE A 18 -4.82 4.18 -55.12
N VAL A 19 -4.71 5.39 -55.67
CA VAL A 19 -4.02 6.53 -55.03
C VAL A 19 -4.89 7.44 -54.12
N PRO A 20 -6.25 7.43 -54.11
CA PRO A 20 -6.97 8.38 -53.24
C PRO A 20 -6.81 8.16 -51.73
N ASN A 21 -6.31 7.00 -51.27
CA ASN A 21 -6.15 6.72 -49.84
C ASN A 21 -4.71 6.92 -49.31
N LEU A 22 -3.76 7.37 -50.14
CA LEU A 22 -2.36 7.59 -49.72
C LEU A 22 -2.00 9.06 -49.48
N LEU A 23 -2.95 9.98 -49.64
CA LEU A 23 -2.74 11.44 -49.44
C LEU A 23 -3.82 12.11 -48.58
N GLN A 24 -4.55 11.34 -47.76
CA GLN A 24 -5.04 11.87 -46.50
C GLN A 24 -4.03 11.44 -45.45
N GLY A 25 -3.08 12.33 -45.15
CA GLY A 25 -2.33 12.22 -43.92
C GLY A 25 -3.36 12.19 -42.80
N HIS A 26 -3.62 11.00 -42.28
CA HIS A 26 -4.24 10.92 -40.97
C HIS A 26 -3.17 11.52 -40.07
N GLN A 27 -3.40 12.75 -39.60
CA GLN A 27 -2.78 13.14 -38.35
C GLN A 27 -3.34 12.16 -37.33
N VAL A 28 -2.60 11.08 -37.11
CA VAL A 28 -2.73 10.31 -35.89
C VAL A 28 -2.14 11.25 -34.85
N PHE A 29 -3.01 12.02 -34.20
CA PHE A 29 -2.64 12.62 -32.94
C PHE A 29 -2.29 11.44 -32.03
N ALA A 30 -1.10 11.48 -31.42
CA ALA A 30 -0.89 10.68 -30.24
C ALA A 30 -2.03 11.07 -29.29
N GLU A 31 -2.96 10.15 -29.08
CA GLU A 31 -3.96 10.33 -28.04
C GLU A 31 -3.16 10.65 -26.78
N ASN A 32 -3.40 11.82 -26.18
CA ASN A 32 -2.74 12.20 -24.94
C ASN A 32 -3.30 11.28 -23.85
N GLN A 33 -2.79 10.06 -23.80
CA GLN A 33 -3.15 9.05 -22.84
C GLN A 33 -2.58 9.50 -21.51
N LYS A 34 -3.44 10.14 -20.72
CA LYS A 34 -3.10 10.49 -19.36
C LYS A 34 -3.48 9.31 -18.48
N ILE A 35 -2.49 8.56 -18.05
CA ILE A 35 -2.64 7.51 -17.05
C ILE A 35 -2.85 8.19 -15.69
N TYR A 36 -3.98 7.92 -15.05
CA TYR A 36 -4.30 8.48 -13.75
C TYR A 36 -4.02 7.50 -12.61
N LYS A 37 -4.22 6.21 -12.88
CA LYS A 37 -3.94 5.12 -11.97
C LYS A 37 -3.32 3.99 -12.75
N ASP A 38 -2.30 3.38 -12.18
CA ASP A 38 -1.68 2.21 -12.78
C ASP A 38 -1.57 1.12 -11.72
N LYS A 39 -2.06 -0.08 -12.07
CA LYS A 39 -2.00 -1.31 -11.31
C LYS A 39 -2.42 -1.16 -9.84
N VAL A 40 -3.58 -0.53 -9.62
CA VAL A 40 -4.20 -0.43 -8.30
C VAL A 40 -4.71 -1.81 -7.91
N GLU A 41 -4.07 -2.40 -6.91
CA GLU A 41 -4.46 -3.70 -6.36
C GLU A 41 -5.84 -3.64 -5.70
N LEU A 42 -6.70 -4.58 -6.06
CA LEU A 42 -8.04 -4.77 -5.50
C LEU A 42 -8.06 -5.99 -4.57
N ILE A 43 -7.57 -7.14 -5.06
CA ILE A 43 -7.49 -8.40 -4.31
C ILE A 43 -6.10 -8.98 -4.50
N ASN A 44 -5.51 -9.43 -3.40
CA ASN A 44 -4.21 -10.10 -3.36
C ASN A 44 -4.31 -11.29 -2.41
N ASP A 45 -4.92 -12.35 -2.92
CA ASP A 45 -5.06 -13.63 -2.24
C ASP A 45 -3.99 -14.60 -2.75
N GLU A 46 -3.63 -15.59 -1.93
CA GLU A 46 -2.70 -16.66 -2.34
C GLU A 46 -3.21 -17.38 -3.61
N SER A 47 -4.52 -17.54 -3.74
CA SER A 47 -5.16 -18.27 -4.83
C SER A 47 -5.41 -17.43 -6.08
N PHE A 48 -5.52 -16.10 -5.97
CA PHE A 48 -5.69 -15.21 -7.11
C PHE A 48 -5.45 -13.72 -6.78
N ASN A 49 -5.09 -12.95 -7.81
CA ASN A 49 -4.80 -11.52 -7.72
C ASN A 49 -5.63 -10.75 -8.75
N ILE A 50 -6.14 -9.58 -8.35
CA ILE A 50 -6.89 -8.68 -9.23
C ILE A 50 -6.41 -7.25 -8.98
N SER A 51 -6.09 -6.54 -10.06
CA SER A 51 -5.75 -5.12 -10.04
C SER A 51 -6.42 -4.37 -11.18
N TYR A 52 -6.42 -3.04 -11.13
CA TYR A 52 -6.84 -2.24 -12.28
C TYR A 52 -5.93 -1.06 -12.60
N SER A 53 -5.85 -0.71 -13.88
CA SER A 53 -5.30 0.55 -14.36
C SER A 53 -6.42 1.42 -14.94
N MET A 54 -6.22 2.74 -14.90
CA MET A 54 -7.18 3.71 -15.41
C MET A 54 -6.45 4.80 -16.21
N ARG A 55 -6.90 4.99 -17.46
CA ARG A 55 -6.43 6.03 -18.36
C ARG A 55 -7.58 6.86 -18.91
N ALA A 56 -7.30 8.13 -19.15
CA ALA A 56 -8.18 8.99 -19.92
C ALA A 56 -7.81 8.96 -21.40
N LEU A 57 -8.83 8.70 -22.21
CA LEU A 57 -8.85 8.84 -23.66
C LEU A 57 -9.56 10.16 -24.02
N GLU A 58 -9.53 10.57 -25.29
CA GLU A 58 -10.00 11.91 -25.68
C GLU A 58 -11.47 12.18 -25.28
N ASN A 59 -12.33 11.17 -25.39
CA ASN A 59 -13.78 11.29 -25.13
C ASN A 59 -14.36 10.27 -24.12
N GLN A 60 -13.51 9.44 -23.52
CA GLN A 60 -13.93 8.37 -22.60
C GLN A 60 -12.81 8.03 -21.61
N TYR A 61 -13.19 7.43 -20.49
CA TYR A 61 -12.28 6.78 -19.57
C TYR A 61 -12.23 5.29 -19.90
N GLU A 62 -11.04 4.72 -19.73
CA GLU A 62 -10.81 3.29 -19.88
C GLU A 62 -10.22 2.73 -18.59
N TRP A 63 -10.80 1.62 -18.12
CA TRP A 63 -10.27 0.80 -17.04
C TRP A 63 -9.85 -0.55 -17.60
N GLU A 64 -8.66 -0.98 -17.21
CA GLU A 64 -8.13 -2.30 -17.54
C GLU A 64 -8.05 -3.08 -16.23
N ILE A 65 -8.84 -4.15 -16.11
CA ILE A 65 -8.83 -5.05 -14.95
C ILE A 65 -7.94 -6.23 -15.28
N ASP A 66 -6.77 -6.30 -14.64
CA ASP A 66 -5.88 -7.45 -14.71
C ASP A 66 -6.29 -8.47 -13.66
N TYR A 67 -6.39 -9.75 -14.05
CA TYR A 67 -6.64 -10.85 -13.14
C TYR A 67 -5.63 -11.98 -13.35
N ARG A 68 -5.29 -12.68 -12.26
CA ARG A 68 -4.48 -13.90 -12.28
C ARG A 68 -4.99 -14.89 -11.24
N ILE A 69 -5.32 -16.11 -11.67
CA ILE A 69 -5.59 -17.27 -10.84
C ILE A 69 -4.28 -18.03 -10.68
N ASN A 70 -3.83 -18.20 -9.44
CA ASN A 70 -2.60 -18.91 -9.11
C ASN A 70 -2.88 -20.39 -8.88
N LYS A 71 -1.99 -21.24 -9.38
CA LYS A 71 -2.06 -22.68 -9.16
C LYS A 71 -1.81 -23.01 -7.69
N THR A 72 -2.74 -23.72 -7.05
CA THR A 72 -2.62 -24.16 -5.65
C THR A 72 -2.28 -25.66 -5.53
N GLU A 73 -1.75 -26.09 -4.39
CA GLU A 73 -1.29 -27.48 -4.17
C GLU A 73 -2.40 -28.54 -4.23
N ASN A 74 -3.68 -28.15 -4.11
CA ASN A 74 -4.82 -29.06 -3.89
C ASN A 74 -5.74 -29.25 -5.13
N ASP A 75 -5.26 -28.98 -6.35
CA ASP A 75 -6.06 -29.11 -7.59
C ASP A 75 -7.36 -28.26 -7.62
N LYS A 76 -7.45 -27.21 -6.79
CA LYS A 76 -8.59 -26.28 -6.72
C LYS A 76 -8.73 -25.46 -8.00
N GLU A 77 -9.91 -25.48 -8.60
CA GLU A 77 -10.27 -24.61 -9.73
C GLU A 77 -11.05 -23.40 -9.21
N LEU A 78 -10.77 -22.22 -9.78
CA LEU A 78 -11.47 -20.99 -9.45
C LEU A 78 -12.26 -20.46 -10.63
N LYS A 79 -13.41 -19.86 -10.34
CA LYS A 79 -14.22 -19.11 -11.29
C LYS A 79 -14.45 -17.72 -10.75
N LEU A 80 -14.13 -16.71 -11.55
CA LEU A 80 -14.28 -15.30 -11.17
C LEU A 80 -15.53 -14.72 -11.82
N LYS A 81 -16.21 -13.85 -11.08
CA LYS A 81 -17.36 -13.08 -11.55
C LYS A 81 -17.14 -11.61 -11.22
N PHE A 82 -17.27 -10.77 -12.25
CA PHE A 82 -17.19 -9.31 -12.11
C PHE A 82 -18.54 -8.70 -12.46
N SER A 83 -19.07 -7.87 -11.56
CA SER A 83 -20.28 -7.07 -11.79
C SER A 83 -19.93 -5.58 -11.72
N PHE A 84 -20.29 -4.81 -12.75
CA PHE A 84 -19.98 -3.39 -12.83
C PHE A 84 -21.22 -2.52 -12.69
N GLU A 85 -21.23 -1.63 -11.69
CA GLU A 85 -22.29 -0.66 -11.46
C GLU A 85 -21.75 0.76 -11.67
N GLY A 86 -22.33 1.50 -12.60
CA GLY A 86 -21.93 2.88 -12.87
C GLY A 86 -23.12 3.77 -13.19
N ASN A 87 -22.93 5.09 -13.01
CA ASN A 87 -23.98 6.07 -13.30
C ASN A 87 -24.07 6.47 -14.78
N GLN A 88 -23.25 5.87 -15.65
CA GLN A 88 -23.26 6.01 -17.10
C GLN A 88 -23.19 4.62 -17.77
N PRO A 89 -23.54 4.49 -19.06
CA PRO A 89 -23.32 3.26 -19.81
C PRO A 89 -21.84 2.83 -19.80
N ILE A 90 -21.60 1.55 -19.53
CA ILE A 90 -20.28 0.92 -19.52
C ILE A 90 -20.23 -0.06 -20.68
N GLU A 91 -19.20 0.04 -21.50
CA GLU A 91 -18.88 -0.91 -22.56
C GLU A 91 -17.77 -1.85 -22.07
N ILE A 92 -17.97 -3.16 -22.22
CA ILE A 92 -17.00 -4.19 -21.86
C ILE A 92 -16.46 -4.76 -23.17
N GLU A 93 -15.14 -4.78 -23.35
CA GLU A 93 -14.52 -5.38 -24.52
C GLU A 93 -14.70 -6.91 -24.49
N GLU A 94 -15.16 -7.50 -25.61
CA GLU A 94 -15.40 -8.93 -25.69
C GLU A 94 -14.09 -9.71 -25.49
N ASN A 95 -14.14 -10.72 -24.60
CA ASN A 95 -13.01 -11.59 -24.30
C ASN A 95 -13.49 -13.05 -24.43
N GLU A 96 -12.78 -13.87 -25.22
CA GLU A 96 -13.16 -15.25 -25.53
C GLU A 96 -13.22 -16.16 -24.29
N SER A 97 -12.50 -15.82 -23.22
CA SER A 97 -12.44 -16.58 -21.95
C SER A 97 -13.51 -16.17 -20.94
N TRP A 98 -14.37 -15.20 -21.26
CA TRP A 98 -15.40 -14.67 -20.34
C TRP A 98 -16.77 -14.61 -20.99
N THR A 99 -17.77 -15.13 -20.29
CA THR A 99 -19.16 -15.10 -20.76
C THR A 99 -19.93 -13.94 -20.14
N LEU A 100 -20.51 -13.08 -20.97
CA LEU A 100 -21.47 -12.06 -20.52
C LEU A 100 -22.79 -12.75 -20.12
N LYS A 101 -23.22 -12.60 -18.86
CA LYS A 101 -24.43 -13.25 -18.32
C LYS A 101 -25.62 -12.31 -18.21
N GLU A 102 -25.37 -11.08 -17.77
CA GLU A 102 -26.37 -10.01 -17.56
C GLU A 102 -25.77 -8.66 -17.96
N LYS A 103 -26.56 -7.58 -17.90
CA LYS A 103 -26.05 -6.23 -18.21
C LYS A 103 -24.93 -5.87 -17.24
N ASN A 104 -23.71 -5.74 -17.75
CA ASN A 104 -22.48 -5.42 -17.01
C ASN A 104 -21.99 -6.50 -16.02
N THR A 105 -22.36 -7.77 -16.21
CA THR A 105 -21.81 -8.89 -15.43
C THR A 105 -21.18 -9.94 -16.33
N ILE A 106 -19.90 -10.21 -16.10
CA ILE A 106 -19.11 -11.22 -16.81
C ILE A 106 -18.63 -12.29 -15.84
N ILE A 107 -18.52 -13.53 -16.33
CA ILE A 107 -18.09 -14.69 -15.55
C ILE A 107 -17.08 -15.51 -16.37
N SER A 108 -15.98 -15.93 -15.74
CA SER A 108 -15.00 -16.86 -16.32
C SER A 108 -15.50 -18.31 -16.28
N ASP A 109 -14.75 -19.23 -16.88
CA ASP A 109 -14.88 -20.65 -16.59
C ASP A 109 -14.10 -21.04 -15.31
N PHE A 110 -14.28 -22.28 -14.83
CA PHE A 110 -13.48 -22.84 -13.73
C PHE A 110 -12.10 -23.23 -14.25
N GLU A 111 -11.06 -22.61 -13.70
CA GLU A 111 -9.68 -22.81 -14.15
C GLU A 111 -8.72 -22.97 -12.97
N LYS A 112 -7.69 -23.80 -13.16
CA LYS A 112 -6.65 -24.04 -12.14
C LYS A 112 -5.59 -22.94 -12.11
N GLU A 113 -5.39 -22.31 -13.25
CA GLU A 113 -4.39 -21.27 -13.50
C GLU A 113 -4.85 -20.52 -14.74
N ASN A 114 -4.98 -19.21 -14.65
CA ASN A 114 -5.31 -18.34 -15.78
C ASN A 114 -4.86 -16.92 -15.46
N GLU A 115 -4.49 -16.16 -16.47
CA GLU A 115 -4.29 -14.72 -16.34
C GLU A 115 -4.83 -14.00 -17.57
N GLY A 116 -5.32 -12.79 -17.38
CA GLY A 116 -5.90 -12.04 -18.47
C GLY A 116 -6.30 -10.63 -18.08
N LYS A 117 -6.95 -9.97 -19.05
CA LYS A 117 -7.35 -8.57 -18.96
C LYS A 117 -8.79 -8.39 -19.40
N ILE A 118 -9.54 -7.59 -18.64
CA ILE A 118 -10.87 -7.12 -19.01
C ILE A 118 -10.81 -5.61 -19.20
N VAL A 119 -11.18 -5.13 -20.37
CA VAL A 119 -11.18 -3.70 -20.69
C VAL A 119 -12.60 -3.15 -20.62
N LEU A 120 -12.76 -2.02 -19.95
CA LEU A 120 -14.01 -1.32 -19.73
C LEU A 120 -13.88 0.12 -20.22
N ARG A 121 -14.88 0.62 -20.94
CA ARG A 121 -14.91 2.01 -21.42
C ARG A 121 -16.21 2.68 -20.99
N ALA A 122 -16.13 3.93 -20.55
CA ALA A 122 -17.30 4.76 -20.27
C ALA A 122 -17.03 6.23 -20.61
N ASN A 123 -18.08 6.98 -20.94
CA ASN A 123 -17.96 8.41 -21.26
C ASN A 123 -17.37 9.22 -20.09
N ASN A 124 -16.60 10.28 -20.37
CA ASN A 124 -15.99 11.19 -19.39
C ASN A 124 -16.99 11.89 -18.42
N SER A 125 -18.29 11.75 -18.66
CA SER A 125 -19.37 12.21 -17.77
C SER A 125 -19.66 11.26 -16.60
N ILE A 126 -19.04 10.06 -16.59
CA ILE A 126 -19.17 9.12 -15.48
C ILE A 126 -18.57 9.73 -14.21
N SER A 127 -19.26 9.55 -13.09
CA SER A 127 -18.83 10.05 -11.78
C SER A 127 -18.93 8.99 -10.68
N LEU A 128 -19.37 7.78 -11.05
CA LEU A 128 -19.43 6.62 -10.18
C LEU A 128 -19.20 5.36 -11.02
N LEU A 129 -18.28 4.50 -10.56
CA LEU A 129 -18.05 3.17 -11.09
C LEU A 129 -17.60 2.25 -9.96
N ASN A 130 -18.40 1.22 -9.68
CA ASN A 130 -18.12 0.18 -8.70
C ASN A 130 -17.93 -1.16 -9.40
N LEU A 131 -16.95 -1.93 -8.93
CA LEU A 131 -16.66 -3.30 -9.34
C LEU A 131 -16.92 -4.23 -8.16
N GLU A 132 -17.89 -5.11 -8.30
CA GLU A 132 -18.11 -6.23 -7.38
C GLU A 132 -17.42 -7.48 -7.90
N ILE A 133 -16.61 -8.11 -7.05
CA ILE A 133 -15.84 -9.31 -7.35
C ILE A 133 -16.36 -10.46 -6.50
N GLN A 134 -16.64 -11.58 -7.15
CA GLN A 134 -16.96 -12.85 -6.51
C GLN A 134 -16.02 -13.93 -7.06
N ALA A 135 -15.55 -14.82 -6.18
CA ALA A 135 -14.79 -16.01 -6.56
C ALA A 135 -15.47 -17.26 -6.04
N ASP A 136 -15.70 -18.24 -6.92
CA ASP A 136 -16.21 -19.57 -6.56
C ASP A 136 -15.09 -20.59 -6.69
N ALA A 137 -15.03 -21.55 -5.78
CA ALA A 137 -14.07 -22.65 -5.83
C ALA A 137 -14.75 -23.98 -6.17
N LYS A 138 -14.06 -24.77 -7.00
CA LYS A 138 -14.42 -26.16 -7.28
C LYS A 138 -13.30 -27.08 -6.82
N LEU A 139 -13.66 -28.09 -6.03
CA LEU A 139 -12.77 -29.14 -5.53
C LEU A 139 -13.34 -30.51 -5.90
N ILE A 140 -12.45 -31.48 -6.12
CA ILE A 140 -12.82 -32.89 -6.30
C ILE A 140 -12.50 -33.63 -5.01
N GLU A 141 -13.53 -33.94 -4.23
CA GLU A 141 -13.41 -34.72 -3.00
C GLU A 141 -14.09 -36.09 -3.20
N ASN A 142 -13.37 -37.19 -2.97
CA ASN A 142 -13.89 -38.55 -3.12
C ASN A 142 -14.55 -38.84 -4.49
N GLU A 143 -13.93 -38.39 -5.59
CA GLU A 143 -14.45 -38.50 -6.97
C GLU A 143 -15.77 -37.73 -7.23
N GLN A 144 -16.16 -36.80 -6.34
CA GLN A 144 -17.31 -35.92 -6.51
C GLN A 144 -16.90 -34.45 -6.53
N GLU A 145 -17.54 -33.68 -7.41
CA GLU A 145 -17.31 -32.23 -7.51
C GLU A 145 -18.08 -31.50 -6.40
N VAL A 146 -17.35 -30.75 -5.58
CA VAL A 146 -17.89 -29.86 -4.55
C VAL A 146 -17.61 -28.42 -4.96
N ILE A 147 -18.66 -27.62 -5.12
CA ILE A 147 -18.56 -26.19 -5.44
C ILE A 147 -18.87 -25.38 -4.18
N SER A 148 -17.95 -24.49 -3.81
CA SER A 148 -18.15 -23.47 -2.78
C SER A 148 -18.29 -22.12 -3.47
N GLU A 149 -19.45 -21.49 -3.33
CA GLU A 149 -19.70 -20.14 -3.88
C GLU A 149 -19.18 -19.08 -2.91
N ASP A 150 -18.67 -17.98 -3.48
CA ASP A 150 -18.20 -16.79 -2.76
C ASP A 150 -17.19 -17.13 -1.64
N ILE A 151 -16.05 -17.68 -2.06
CA ILE A 151 -14.95 -18.08 -1.18
C ILE A 151 -14.12 -16.89 -0.68
N LEU A 152 -14.41 -15.67 -1.15
CA LEU A 152 -13.84 -14.46 -0.58
C LEU A 152 -14.37 -14.32 0.85
N ALA A 153 -13.48 -14.10 1.81
CA ALA A 153 -13.90 -14.01 3.20
C ALA A 153 -14.95 -12.90 3.35
N LYS A 154 -16.05 -13.13 4.08
CA LYS A 154 -17.11 -12.14 4.35
C LYS A 154 -16.63 -10.79 4.97
N ASN A 155 -15.34 -10.68 5.23
CA ASN A 155 -14.66 -9.54 5.85
C ASN A 155 -13.80 -8.76 4.85
N GLU A 156 -13.67 -9.23 3.61
CA GLU A 156 -13.02 -8.52 2.49
C GLU A 156 -14.07 -7.71 1.74
N SER A 157 -13.75 -6.47 1.37
CA SER A 157 -14.65 -5.67 0.55
C SER A 157 -14.75 -6.34 -0.82
N THR A 158 -15.88 -6.95 -1.15
CA THR A 158 -16.12 -7.52 -2.48
C THR A 158 -16.47 -6.43 -3.49
N ILE A 159 -16.81 -5.21 -3.03
CA ILE A 159 -17.17 -4.06 -3.85
C ILE A 159 -16.06 -3.01 -3.78
N PHE A 160 -15.59 -2.56 -4.95
CA PHE A 160 -14.50 -1.60 -5.10
C PHE A 160 -14.94 -0.40 -5.94
N SER A 161 -14.83 0.81 -5.39
CA SER A 161 -15.01 2.03 -6.19
C SER A 161 -13.77 2.32 -7.01
N LEU A 162 -13.91 2.30 -8.33
CA LEU A 162 -12.82 2.57 -9.27
C LEU A 162 -12.60 4.08 -9.41
N TYR A 163 -11.33 4.49 -9.52
CA TYR A 163 -10.97 5.90 -9.60
C TYR A 163 -11.54 6.56 -10.86
N ILE A 164 -12.09 7.77 -10.67
CA ILE A 164 -12.55 8.68 -11.71
C ILE A 164 -11.93 10.06 -11.41
N PRO A 165 -11.38 10.80 -12.39
CA PRO A 165 -10.73 12.07 -12.15
C PRO A 165 -11.78 13.15 -11.90
N GLU A 166 -11.49 14.05 -10.96
CA GLU A 166 -12.32 15.24 -10.78
C GLU A 166 -12.13 16.17 -11.98
N ASN A 167 -13.22 16.49 -12.70
CA ASN A 167 -13.19 17.45 -13.80
C ASN A 167 -12.90 18.86 -13.24
N ASN A 168 -11.62 19.24 -13.21
CA ASN A 168 -11.20 20.61 -13.01
C ASN A 168 -11.76 21.47 -14.16
N LYS A 169 -12.71 22.35 -13.85
CA LYS A 169 -13.07 23.46 -14.73
C LYS A 169 -11.80 24.26 -15.02
N ALA A 170 -11.35 24.23 -16.27
CA ALA A 170 -10.28 25.09 -16.75
C ALA A 170 -10.72 26.57 -16.75
N ASP A 171 -9.76 27.40 -16.34
CA ASP A 171 -9.40 28.75 -16.81
C ASP A 171 -9.55 29.92 -15.84
N SER A 172 -8.41 30.41 -15.35
CA SER A 172 -7.91 31.74 -15.72
C SER A 172 -6.50 31.97 -15.15
N LYS A 173 -5.54 32.10 -16.07
CA LYS A 173 -4.24 32.72 -15.81
C LYS A 173 -4.46 34.19 -15.45
N GLU A 174 -4.08 34.60 -14.25
CA GLU A 174 -3.67 35.99 -14.01
C GLU A 174 -2.17 35.99 -13.72
N LYS A 175 -1.44 36.65 -14.64
CA LYS A 175 -0.08 37.12 -14.45
C LYS A 175 -0.08 38.09 -13.29
N ASP A 176 0.80 37.88 -12.32
CA ASP A 176 1.37 39.02 -11.62
C ASP A 176 2.89 38.90 -11.51
N ASN A 177 3.52 39.85 -12.19
CA ASN A 177 4.94 40.16 -12.12
C ASN A 177 5.27 40.64 -10.71
N LYS A 178 6.36 40.12 -10.13
CA LYS A 178 7.25 40.95 -9.31
C LYS A 178 8.68 40.42 -9.33
N ASN A 179 9.51 41.19 -10.01
CA ASN A 179 10.97 41.18 -9.92
C ASN A 179 11.44 41.27 -8.47
N THR A 180 12.46 40.49 -8.13
CA THR A 180 13.60 41.03 -7.38
C THR A 180 14.86 40.25 -7.74
N GLU A 181 15.78 40.92 -8.42
CA GLU A 181 17.18 40.54 -8.56
C GLU A 181 17.91 40.88 -7.24
N GLU A 182 18.73 39.98 -6.71
CA GLU A 182 19.93 40.36 -5.93
C GLU A 182 21.04 39.30 -6.06
N VAL A 183 21.79 39.52 -7.13
CA VAL A 183 23.23 39.35 -7.42
C VAL A 183 24.23 39.11 -6.25
N LEU A 184 24.98 38.00 -6.38
CA LEU A 184 26.43 37.74 -6.22
C LEU A 184 27.17 37.59 -4.86
N ASN A 185 27.86 36.43 -4.80
CA ASN A 185 29.30 36.20 -4.51
C ASN A 185 29.83 36.03 -3.07
N ASN A 186 30.41 34.86 -2.78
CA ASN A 186 31.86 34.66 -2.93
C ASN A 186 32.32 33.20 -2.73
N GLU A 187 33.33 32.83 -3.52
CA GLU A 187 34.11 31.59 -3.56
C GLU A 187 35.00 31.38 -2.31
N SER A 188 35.33 30.13 -1.99
CA SER A 188 36.72 29.61 -1.95
C SER A 188 36.81 28.19 -1.37
N SER A 189 37.08 27.24 -2.26
CA SER A 189 38.01 26.09 -2.18
C SER A 189 38.82 25.85 -0.89
N GLN A 190 38.91 24.57 -0.46
CA GLN A 190 40.16 23.77 -0.46
C GLN A 190 39.94 22.26 -0.20
N GLU A 191 40.92 21.50 -0.67
CA GLU A 191 41.01 20.08 -1.07
C GLU A 191 41.27 19.01 0.02
N GLU A 192 40.99 17.74 -0.38
CA GLU A 192 41.66 16.46 -0.04
C GLU A 192 41.60 15.93 1.42
N THR A 193 41.34 14.66 1.75
CA THR A 193 41.87 13.40 1.16
C THR A 193 41.05 12.17 1.61
N VAL A 194 41.02 11.17 0.74
CA VAL A 194 40.55 9.76 0.83
C VAL A 194 41.01 9.00 2.09
N SER A 195 40.15 8.15 2.68
CA SER A 195 40.40 6.70 2.90
C SER A 195 39.33 5.94 3.69
N GLN A 196 38.87 4.85 3.06
CA GLN A 196 38.56 3.53 3.63
C GLN A 196 37.63 3.44 4.85
N LEU A 197 36.43 2.90 4.61
CA LEU A 197 35.85 1.83 5.44
C LEU A 197 34.90 0.99 4.57
N LYS A 198 35.48 -0.01 3.89
CA LYS A 198 34.75 -1.23 3.55
C LYS A 198 34.45 -1.95 4.86
N LYS A 199 33.19 -2.13 5.18
CA LYS A 199 32.76 -3.18 6.12
C LYS A 199 31.49 -3.80 5.57
N ASP A 200 31.65 -5.03 5.11
CA ASP A 200 30.61 -5.92 4.64
C ASP A 200 29.41 -5.90 5.60
N SER A 201 28.26 -5.50 5.07
CA SER A 201 26.96 -5.65 5.71
C SER A 201 26.09 -6.51 4.79
N GLN A 202 26.46 -7.78 4.64
CA GLN A 202 25.56 -8.79 4.09
C GLN A 202 24.50 -9.11 5.15
N LEU A 203 23.37 -8.41 5.09
CA LEU A 203 22.14 -8.79 5.77
C LEU A 203 21.02 -8.81 4.72
N ALA A 204 20.98 -9.89 3.96
CA ALA A 204 19.83 -10.22 3.11
C ALA A 204 18.68 -10.65 4.03
N PHE A 205 17.72 -9.76 4.27
CA PHE A 205 16.46 -10.10 4.92
C PHE A 205 15.40 -10.34 3.86
N SER A 206 14.88 -11.57 3.82
CA SER A 206 13.67 -11.91 3.09
C SER A 206 12.46 -11.41 3.89
N TYR A 207 11.70 -10.48 3.32
CA TYR A 207 10.51 -9.91 3.96
C TYR A 207 9.29 -10.79 3.66
N PRO A 208 8.45 -11.14 4.66
CA PRO A 208 7.13 -11.71 4.39
C PRO A 208 6.25 -10.63 3.72
N SER A 209 5.72 -10.96 2.54
CA SER A 209 5.02 -10.08 1.61
C SER A 209 3.57 -9.71 1.99
N ASN A 210 3.14 -9.92 3.24
CA ASN A 210 1.73 -9.80 3.63
C ASN A 210 1.43 -8.57 4.52
N PHE A 211 2.26 -7.54 4.51
CA PHE A 211 1.99 -6.31 5.27
C PHE A 211 1.30 -5.28 4.39
N GLY A 212 -0.02 -5.12 4.58
CA GLY A 212 -0.79 -4.00 4.06
C GLY A 212 -0.33 -2.68 4.69
N ILE A 213 0.84 -2.16 4.31
CA ILE A 213 1.33 -0.85 4.74
C ILE A 213 0.73 0.20 3.79
N LYS A 214 -0.58 0.43 3.88
CA LYS A 214 -1.16 1.73 3.49
C LYS A 214 -1.10 2.67 4.68
N ALA A 215 0.11 2.96 5.14
CA ALA A 215 0.31 4.23 5.81
C ALA A 215 0.15 5.32 4.73
N SER A 216 -0.68 6.32 5.00
CA SER A 216 -0.78 7.52 4.18
C SER A 216 0.58 8.22 4.20
N PHE A 217 1.46 7.89 3.24
CA PHE A 217 2.77 8.55 3.07
C PHE A 217 2.65 9.91 2.36
N ASN A 218 1.43 10.44 2.19
CA ASN A 218 1.21 11.64 1.39
C ASN A 218 1.79 12.93 2.01
N ASP A 219 2.09 12.97 3.31
CA ASP A 219 2.47 14.24 3.94
C ASP A 219 3.97 14.49 4.12
N LEU A 220 4.85 13.53 3.78
CA LEU A 220 6.31 13.71 3.97
C LEU A 220 7.20 13.04 2.90
N ALA A 221 6.67 12.62 1.76
CA ALA A 221 7.51 12.06 0.70
C ALA A 221 8.59 13.09 0.30
N GLN A 222 9.86 12.76 0.55
CA GLN A 222 10.99 13.53 0.04
C GLN A 222 10.89 13.52 -1.48
N ASN A 223 10.53 14.66 -2.05
CA ASN A 223 10.43 14.79 -3.50
C ASN A 223 11.84 14.90 -4.07
N TYR A 224 12.28 13.85 -4.74
CA TYR A 224 13.53 13.86 -5.49
C TYR A 224 13.31 14.55 -6.84
N GLU A 225 14.27 15.38 -7.25
CA GLU A 225 14.28 15.91 -8.61
C GLU A 225 14.56 14.75 -9.58
N ASN A 226 13.74 14.64 -10.63
CA ASN A 226 13.92 13.57 -11.59
C ASN A 226 15.13 13.85 -12.50
N ILE A 227 16.09 12.94 -12.52
CA ILE A 227 17.24 12.98 -13.42
C ILE A 227 16.81 12.33 -14.73
N TYR A 228 16.35 13.14 -15.69
CA TYR A 228 15.81 12.67 -16.96
C TYR A 228 16.94 12.17 -17.89
N PRO A 229 16.94 10.87 -18.28
CA PRO A 229 17.78 10.40 -19.39
C PRO A 229 17.38 11.10 -20.68
N GLU A 230 18.36 11.60 -21.43
CA GLU A 230 18.12 12.32 -22.68
C GLU A 230 18.40 11.44 -23.89
N TYR A 231 17.61 11.62 -24.95
CA TYR A 231 17.70 10.84 -26.17
C TYR A 231 17.79 11.74 -27.40
N ARG A 232 18.56 11.31 -28.39
CA ARG A 232 18.60 11.87 -29.74
C ARG A 232 17.82 10.99 -30.69
N GLN A 233 17.22 11.62 -31.70
CA GLN A 233 16.63 10.94 -32.84
C GLN A 233 17.36 11.35 -34.10
N ASP A 234 17.84 10.37 -34.86
CA ASP A 234 18.47 10.56 -36.16
C ASP A 234 17.99 9.49 -37.16
N GLU A 235 18.61 9.42 -38.34
CA GLU A 235 18.25 8.46 -39.39
C GLU A 235 18.43 6.99 -38.96
N THR A 236 19.20 6.73 -37.90
CA THR A 236 19.47 5.39 -37.36
C THR A 236 18.52 4.97 -36.23
N GLY A 237 17.70 5.90 -35.73
CA GLY A 237 16.69 5.64 -34.69
C GLY A 237 16.78 6.57 -33.50
N ILE A 238 16.28 6.11 -32.34
CA ILE A 238 16.32 6.84 -31.06
C ILE A 238 17.39 6.20 -30.18
N SER A 239 18.35 6.98 -29.68
CA SER A 239 19.42 6.48 -28.81
C SER A 239 19.80 7.48 -27.70
N PRO A 240 20.35 7.01 -26.56
CA PRO A 240 20.78 7.89 -25.48
C PRO A 240 21.82 8.93 -25.91
N ASN A 241 21.66 10.19 -25.48
CA ASN A 241 22.68 11.23 -25.64
C ASN A 241 23.98 10.85 -24.93
N HIS A 242 23.85 10.38 -23.69
CA HIS A 242 24.94 9.88 -22.87
C HIS A 242 24.88 8.35 -22.85
N SER A 243 25.74 7.71 -23.62
CA SER A 243 25.61 6.29 -23.93
C SER A 243 26.85 5.48 -23.58
N TRP A 244 26.64 4.18 -23.34
CA TRP A 244 27.69 3.17 -23.32
C TRP A 244 27.28 1.93 -24.09
N ILE A 245 28.27 1.17 -24.54
CA ILE A 245 28.08 -0.06 -25.31
C ILE A 245 28.73 -1.23 -24.55
N PRO A 246 28.03 -2.37 -24.37
CA PRO A 246 28.63 -3.54 -23.76
C PRO A 246 29.86 -4.02 -24.53
N THR A 247 30.91 -4.44 -23.82
CA THR A 247 32.15 -4.91 -24.46
C THR A 247 31.85 -6.05 -25.43
N GLY A 248 32.24 -5.90 -26.70
CA GLY A 248 32.02 -6.90 -27.75
C GLY A 248 30.60 -6.91 -28.35
N ASN A 249 29.73 -5.98 -27.96
CA ASN A 249 28.40 -5.81 -28.52
C ASN A 249 28.41 -4.81 -29.69
N THR A 250 27.55 -5.02 -30.70
CA THR A 250 27.39 -4.12 -31.86
C THR A 250 25.96 -3.63 -32.10
N THR A 251 24.99 -4.07 -31.29
CA THR A 251 23.55 -3.93 -31.52
C THR A 251 22.81 -3.25 -30.37
N VAL A 252 23.46 -3.06 -29.21
CA VAL A 252 22.88 -2.49 -28.00
C VAL A 252 23.62 -1.23 -27.58
N VAL A 253 22.84 -0.18 -27.28
CA VAL A 253 23.33 1.07 -26.71
C VAL A 253 22.51 1.36 -25.45
N ASN A 254 23.20 1.53 -24.33
CA ASN A 254 22.59 1.77 -23.02
C ASN A 254 22.86 3.21 -22.57
N HIS A 255 22.07 3.72 -21.61
CA HIS A 255 22.28 5.04 -21.02
C HIS A 255 23.40 4.99 -19.96
N GLN A 256 24.20 6.05 -19.87
CA GLN A 256 25.18 6.26 -18.80
C GLN A 256 24.51 6.45 -17.43
N GLY A 257 25.28 6.24 -16.37
CA GLY A 257 24.85 6.56 -15.01
C GLY A 257 24.98 8.06 -14.72
N TRP A 258 24.33 8.52 -13.66
CA TRP A 258 24.45 9.87 -13.12
C TRP A 258 25.19 9.82 -11.81
N ASN A 259 26.28 10.58 -11.70
CA ASN A 259 27.02 10.73 -10.46
C ASN A 259 26.42 11.89 -9.66
N SER A 260 25.80 11.54 -8.55
CA SER A 260 25.14 12.46 -7.61
C SER A 260 26.08 13.55 -7.08
N PHE A 261 27.35 13.20 -6.80
CA PHE A 261 28.34 14.10 -6.21
C PHE A 261 28.85 15.17 -7.19
N SER A 262 29.15 14.77 -8.43
CA SER A 262 29.60 15.72 -9.46
C SER A 262 28.44 16.39 -10.19
N SER A 263 27.22 15.89 -10.04
CA SER A 263 26.04 16.31 -10.80
C SER A 263 26.28 16.24 -12.32
N GLN A 264 26.85 15.13 -12.77
CA GLN A 264 27.19 14.88 -14.18
C GLN A 264 26.95 13.41 -14.54
N TRP A 265 26.73 13.15 -15.84
CA TRP A 265 26.80 11.80 -16.37
C TRP A 265 28.19 11.19 -16.15
N ASP A 266 28.23 9.90 -15.80
CA ASP A 266 29.42 9.22 -15.29
C ASP A 266 30.58 9.10 -16.29
N GLY A 267 30.33 9.35 -17.58
CA GLY A 267 31.32 9.27 -18.64
C GLY A 267 31.80 7.84 -18.94
N VAL A 268 31.16 6.82 -18.36
CA VAL A 268 31.46 5.42 -18.62
C VAL A 268 30.97 5.10 -20.03
N ASN A 269 31.87 4.88 -20.97
CA ASN A 269 31.49 4.64 -22.38
C ASN A 269 31.42 3.14 -22.77
N SER A 270 31.96 2.24 -21.93
CA SER A 270 31.88 0.79 -22.16
C SER A 270 32.23 -0.02 -20.91
N TRP A 271 31.52 -1.13 -20.68
CA TRP A 271 31.86 -2.19 -19.72
C TRP A 271 31.18 -3.52 -20.14
N ASN A 272 31.45 -4.63 -19.48
CA ASN A 272 31.06 -5.98 -19.96
C ASN A 272 29.57 -6.34 -19.82
N GLY A 273 28.76 -5.52 -19.13
CA GLY A 273 27.33 -5.77 -18.94
C GLY A 273 26.98 -6.94 -18.00
N GLU A 274 27.91 -7.41 -17.16
CA GLU A 274 27.65 -8.51 -16.23
C GLU A 274 26.61 -8.14 -15.16
N ALA A 275 25.59 -8.97 -14.99
CA ALA A 275 24.45 -8.73 -14.09
C ALA A 275 24.84 -8.56 -12.61
N THR A 276 25.98 -9.13 -12.21
CA THR A 276 26.52 -9.04 -10.84
C THR A 276 27.26 -7.74 -10.56
N ASN A 277 27.42 -6.84 -11.55
CA ASN A 277 28.05 -5.55 -11.36
C ASN A 277 27.14 -4.61 -10.56
N LEU A 278 27.60 -4.07 -9.43
CA LEU A 278 26.83 -3.17 -8.56
C LEU A 278 27.34 -1.72 -8.54
N GLU A 279 28.20 -1.35 -9.50
CA GLU A 279 28.93 -0.06 -9.48
C GLU A 279 28.64 0.82 -10.71
N ASN A 280 28.63 0.25 -11.91
CA ASN A 280 28.62 1.02 -13.15
C ASN A 280 27.22 1.46 -13.56
N SER A 281 27.13 2.65 -14.17
CA SER A 281 25.97 3.14 -14.91
C SER A 281 24.67 3.24 -14.10
N TYR A 282 24.79 3.50 -12.80
CA TYR A 282 23.65 3.85 -11.95
C TYR A 282 23.34 5.33 -12.05
N ILE A 283 22.06 5.67 -12.11
CA ILE A 283 21.56 7.02 -11.88
C ILE A 283 21.37 7.18 -10.37
N GLU A 284 22.25 7.95 -9.75
CA GLU A 284 22.27 8.16 -8.30
C GLU A 284 21.48 9.40 -7.90
N TYR A 285 20.59 9.24 -6.93
CA TYR A 285 19.78 10.32 -6.36
C TYR A 285 20.36 10.71 -5.00
N ALA A 286 20.81 11.96 -4.90
CA ALA A 286 21.33 12.51 -3.66
C ALA A 286 20.20 12.75 -2.64
N GLY A 287 20.53 12.56 -1.37
CA GLY A 287 19.70 12.94 -0.24
C GLY A 287 20.09 14.27 0.38
N VAL A 288 19.32 14.73 1.36
CA VAL A 288 19.61 15.98 2.10
C VAL A 288 20.98 15.89 2.78
N ASN A 289 21.26 14.79 3.48
CA ASN A 289 22.55 14.52 4.13
C ASN A 289 23.18 13.19 3.69
N ASN A 290 22.67 12.61 2.62
CA ASN A 290 23.17 11.36 2.07
C ASN A 290 23.78 11.62 0.69
N PRO A 291 25.03 11.21 0.41
CA PRO A 291 25.56 11.31 -0.94
C PRO A 291 24.67 10.59 -1.96
N VAL A 292 24.08 9.44 -1.59
CA VAL A 292 23.15 8.69 -2.44
C VAL A 292 22.06 8.06 -1.57
N ASP A 293 20.83 8.59 -1.63
CA ASP A 293 19.67 7.99 -0.96
C ASP A 293 19.20 6.72 -1.69
N PHE A 294 19.21 6.73 -3.01
CA PHE A 294 18.99 5.54 -3.81
C PHE A 294 19.62 5.66 -5.19
N ALA A 295 19.75 4.54 -5.87
CA ALA A 295 20.28 4.48 -7.22
C ALA A 295 19.51 3.51 -8.09
N LEU A 296 19.27 3.90 -9.34
CA LEU A 296 18.50 3.13 -10.32
C LEU A 296 19.39 2.79 -11.52
N ARG A 297 19.20 1.61 -12.11
CA ARG A 297 19.85 1.25 -13.36
C ARG A 297 18.94 0.38 -14.21
N LYS A 298 18.86 0.72 -15.50
CA LYS A 298 18.26 -0.12 -16.54
C LYS A 298 19.26 -0.28 -17.68
N TYR A 299 19.51 -1.51 -18.10
CA TYR A 299 20.35 -1.75 -19.27
C TYR A 299 19.99 -3.08 -19.94
N ALA A 300 20.35 -3.21 -21.22
CA ALA A 300 20.19 -4.42 -22.00
C ALA A 300 21.56 -4.99 -22.43
N LYS A 301 21.58 -6.29 -22.73
CA LYS A 301 22.71 -6.99 -23.33
C LYS A 301 22.17 -8.01 -24.33
N GLU A 302 22.70 -8.00 -25.56
CA GLU A 302 22.35 -9.03 -26.54
C GLU A 302 22.90 -10.39 -26.07
N THR A 303 22.07 -11.41 -26.20
CA THR A 303 22.45 -12.80 -25.91
C THR A 303 23.26 -13.40 -27.07
N GLU A 304 23.63 -14.68 -26.96
CA GLU A 304 24.20 -15.42 -28.09
C GLU A 304 23.18 -15.63 -29.24
N THR A 305 21.88 -15.43 -28.98
CA THR A 305 20.83 -15.46 -30.01
C THR A 305 20.62 -14.05 -30.57
N PRO A 306 20.91 -13.81 -31.86
CA PRO A 306 20.72 -12.48 -32.45
C PRO A 306 19.29 -11.97 -32.32
N GLY A 307 19.14 -10.71 -31.91
CA GLY A 307 17.83 -10.08 -31.69
C GLY A 307 17.14 -10.46 -30.37
N LEU A 308 17.75 -11.30 -29.54
CA LEU A 308 17.31 -11.57 -28.17
C LEU A 308 18.20 -10.82 -27.18
N TYR A 309 17.56 -10.08 -26.27
CA TYR A 309 18.24 -9.21 -25.31
C TYR A 309 17.83 -9.57 -23.88
N ASP A 310 18.81 -9.72 -23.00
CA ASP A 310 18.58 -9.71 -21.56
C ASP A 310 18.45 -8.26 -21.10
N VAL A 311 17.42 -7.95 -20.30
CA VAL A 311 17.18 -6.62 -19.74
C VAL A 311 17.26 -6.71 -18.22
N TYR A 312 18.07 -5.84 -17.62
CA TYR A 312 18.29 -5.80 -16.18
C TYR A 312 17.76 -4.48 -15.61
N LEU A 313 16.99 -4.59 -14.53
CA LEU A 313 16.57 -3.49 -13.68
C LEU A 313 17.21 -3.67 -12.31
N ASN A 314 17.96 -2.67 -11.85
CA ASN A 314 18.53 -2.66 -10.50
C ASN A 314 18.03 -1.43 -9.75
N VAL A 315 17.60 -1.66 -8.51
CA VAL A 315 17.26 -0.61 -7.56
C VAL A 315 18.08 -0.84 -6.30
N ARG A 316 18.79 0.18 -5.87
CA ARG A 316 19.58 0.17 -4.64
C ARG A 316 19.04 1.26 -3.72
N GLY A 317 18.39 0.87 -2.63
CA GLY A 317 18.02 1.77 -1.54
C GLY A 317 19.19 2.07 -0.61
N ASN A 318 18.93 2.90 0.39
CA ASN A 318 19.83 3.24 1.48
C ASN A 318 19.01 3.51 2.75
N VAL A 319 19.66 4.02 3.79
CA VAL A 319 19.05 4.50 5.02
C VAL A 319 18.80 6.00 4.92
N GLN A 320 17.66 6.46 5.45
CA GLN A 320 17.34 7.90 5.49
C GLN A 320 18.39 8.70 6.27
N ASN A 321 18.71 9.91 5.81
CA ASN A 321 19.57 10.84 6.56
C ASN A 321 19.14 12.31 6.33
N PRO A 322 18.66 13.03 7.36
CA PRO A 322 18.59 12.63 8.77
C PRO A 322 17.52 11.55 9.03
N ILE A 323 17.81 10.63 9.95
CA ILE A 323 16.80 9.66 10.41
C ILE A 323 15.80 10.41 11.29
N LYS A 324 14.54 10.38 10.88
CA LYS A 324 13.43 10.91 11.66
C LYS A 324 12.90 9.84 12.63
N PRO A 325 12.86 10.08 13.95
CA PRO A 325 12.34 9.11 14.88
C PRO A 325 10.85 8.79 14.68
N VAL A 326 10.44 7.63 15.19
CA VAL A 326 9.05 7.20 15.25
C VAL A 326 8.63 7.04 16.71
N ASP A 327 7.47 7.57 17.05
CA ASP A 327 6.86 7.41 18.37
C ASP A 327 5.73 6.40 18.31
N ILE A 328 5.81 5.40 19.18
CA ILE A 328 4.90 4.26 19.21
C ILE A 328 4.29 4.15 20.60
N VAL A 329 2.98 3.98 20.67
CA VAL A 329 2.31 3.58 21.91
C VAL A 329 1.65 2.22 21.74
N LEU A 330 2.11 1.26 22.55
CA LEU A 330 1.47 -0.04 22.67
C LEU A 330 0.28 0.08 23.63
N VAL A 331 -0.93 -0.07 23.11
CA VAL A 331 -2.17 -0.02 23.89
C VAL A 331 -2.64 -1.45 24.14
N ILE A 332 -2.57 -1.88 25.39
CA ILE A 332 -2.63 -3.30 25.76
C ILE A 332 -3.83 -3.56 26.65
N ASP A 333 -4.72 -4.42 26.18
CA ASP A 333 -5.82 -4.95 26.97
C ASP A 333 -5.28 -5.85 28.10
N MET A 334 -5.50 -5.42 29.34
CA MET A 334 -5.13 -6.12 30.56
C MET A 334 -6.35 -6.67 31.30
N SER A 335 -7.47 -6.86 30.62
CA SER A 335 -8.68 -7.46 31.17
C SER A 335 -8.48 -8.93 31.58
N GLY A 336 -9.41 -9.45 32.39
CA GLY A 336 -9.32 -10.84 32.88
C GLY A 336 -9.44 -11.91 31.78
N SER A 337 -10.08 -11.60 30.64
CA SER A 337 -10.20 -12.52 29.50
C SER A 337 -8.86 -12.77 28.79
N MET A 338 -7.91 -11.87 28.97
CA MET A 338 -6.54 -12.00 28.48
C MET A 338 -5.67 -12.91 29.35
N GLN A 339 -6.09 -13.26 30.56
CA GLN A 339 -5.25 -13.99 31.52
C GLN A 339 -4.79 -15.36 30.97
N GLY A 340 -3.54 -15.74 31.26
CA GLY A 340 -2.99 -17.04 30.91
C GLY A 340 -2.18 -17.02 29.62
N ALA A 341 -2.61 -17.78 28.60
CA ALA A 341 -1.83 -17.94 27.38
C ALA A 341 -1.69 -16.63 26.58
N LYS A 342 -2.78 -15.85 26.42
CA LYS A 342 -2.77 -14.57 25.70
C LYS A 342 -1.87 -13.54 26.40
N GLU A 343 -2.04 -13.37 27.71
CA GLU A 343 -1.19 -12.53 28.57
C GLU A 343 0.29 -12.89 28.45
N THR A 344 0.62 -14.19 28.47
CA THR A 344 2.01 -14.65 28.34
C THR A 344 2.57 -14.33 26.96
N ALA A 345 1.79 -14.55 25.91
CA ALA A 345 2.18 -14.26 24.53
C ALA A 345 2.33 -12.75 24.26
N VAL A 346 1.44 -11.91 24.80
CA VAL A 346 1.57 -10.44 24.73
C VAL A 346 2.85 -9.99 25.41
N ARG A 347 3.16 -10.47 26.62
CA ARG A 347 4.42 -10.14 27.31
C ARG A 347 5.64 -10.53 26.48
N GLN A 348 5.65 -11.75 25.96
CA GLN A 348 6.75 -12.24 25.15
C GLN A 348 6.88 -11.44 23.85
N GLY A 349 5.77 -11.20 23.15
CA GLY A 349 5.77 -10.47 21.89
C GLY A 349 6.20 -9.01 22.06
N VAL A 350 5.81 -8.35 23.15
CA VAL A 350 6.28 -6.98 23.45
C VAL A 350 7.78 -6.98 23.74
N SER A 351 8.26 -7.95 24.52
CA SER A 351 9.71 -8.11 24.76
C SER A 351 10.47 -8.37 23.46
N ASP A 352 9.94 -9.24 22.59
CA ASP A 352 10.52 -9.57 21.30
C ASP A 352 10.55 -8.33 20.40
N PHE A 353 9.42 -7.61 20.24
CA PHE A 353 9.32 -6.36 19.49
C PHE A 353 10.39 -5.35 19.91
N LEU A 354 10.51 -5.08 21.22
CA LEU A 354 11.51 -4.15 21.74
C LEU A 354 12.93 -4.65 21.46
N SER A 355 13.21 -5.93 21.72
CA SER A 355 14.55 -6.51 21.52
C SER A 355 14.97 -6.55 20.05
N THR A 356 14.04 -6.82 19.13
CA THR A 356 14.29 -6.81 17.69
C THR A 356 14.78 -5.44 17.25
N ILE A 357 14.14 -4.37 17.73
CA ILE A 357 14.53 -2.99 17.43
C ILE A 357 15.82 -2.61 18.15
N GLN A 358 15.96 -2.95 19.43
CA GLN A 358 17.11 -2.62 20.27
C GLN A 358 18.42 -3.20 19.72
N ASN A 359 18.35 -4.36 19.04
CA ASN A 359 19.49 -5.02 18.41
C ASN A 359 19.86 -4.46 17.02
N THR A 360 19.32 -3.31 16.63
CA THR A 360 19.63 -2.62 15.36
C THR A 360 20.32 -1.28 15.59
N ALA A 361 20.85 -0.69 14.52
CA ALA A 361 21.38 0.68 14.54
C ALA A 361 20.28 1.75 14.74
N TYR A 362 19.00 1.36 14.74
CA TYR A 362 17.85 2.28 14.80
C TYR A 362 17.27 2.43 16.21
N ALA A 363 17.85 1.77 17.22
CA ALA A 363 17.32 1.76 18.59
C ALA A 363 17.14 3.16 19.21
N ASP A 364 17.95 4.14 18.80
CA ASP A 364 17.87 5.54 19.24
C ASP A 364 16.77 6.37 18.53
N TYR A 365 16.18 5.82 17.47
CA TYR A 365 15.19 6.48 16.60
C TYR A 365 13.81 5.85 16.72
N VAL A 366 13.63 4.87 17.60
CA VAL A 366 12.32 4.33 17.94
C VAL A 366 12.05 4.64 19.40
N ASN A 367 11.00 5.40 19.65
CA ASN A 367 10.53 5.70 20.99
C ASN A 367 9.24 4.93 21.25
N VAL A 368 9.17 4.23 22.37
CA VAL A 368 8.02 3.39 22.72
C VAL A 368 7.47 3.78 24.08
N GLY A 369 6.18 4.04 24.15
CA GLY A 369 5.41 4.09 25.40
C GLY A 369 4.43 2.93 25.48
N ILE A 370 3.87 2.69 26.66
CA ILE A 370 2.76 1.73 26.81
C ILE A 370 1.60 2.35 27.56
N VAL A 371 0.40 1.92 27.18
CA VAL A 371 -0.84 2.14 27.93
C VAL A 371 -1.47 0.77 28.14
N GLY A 372 -1.40 0.27 29.38
CA GLY A 372 -2.16 -0.90 29.78
C GLY A 372 -3.53 -0.47 30.31
N TYR A 373 -4.62 -1.06 29.84
CA TYR A 373 -5.97 -0.70 30.29
C TYR A 373 -6.76 -1.93 30.76
N SER A 374 -7.61 -1.74 31.76
CA SER A 374 -8.67 -2.69 32.09
C SER A 374 -9.92 -1.93 32.55
N SER A 375 -10.44 -2.17 33.75
CA SER A 375 -11.55 -1.41 34.33
C SER A 375 -11.12 -0.72 35.63
N PRO A 376 -11.63 0.50 35.94
CA PRO A 376 -11.40 1.15 37.23
C PRO A 376 -11.76 0.25 38.42
N GLY A 377 -10.89 0.19 39.42
CA GLY A 377 -11.19 -0.49 40.69
C GLY A 377 -9.98 -1.18 41.31
N ASN A 378 -10.23 -2.29 42.01
CA ASN A 378 -9.18 -3.10 42.65
C ASN A 378 -8.63 -4.16 41.68
N TYR A 379 -8.30 -3.73 40.46
CA TYR A 379 -7.74 -4.57 39.39
C TYR A 379 -6.30 -4.16 39.07
N VAL A 380 -5.68 -4.84 38.11
CA VAL A 380 -4.28 -4.64 37.73
C VAL A 380 -3.93 -3.19 37.38
N THR A 381 -4.88 -2.44 36.84
CA THR A 381 -4.70 -1.03 36.46
C THR A 381 -5.18 -0.01 37.50
N GLY A 382 -5.57 -0.48 38.70
CA GLY A 382 -5.98 0.37 39.81
C GLY A 382 -7.24 1.21 39.56
N ALA A 383 -7.45 2.22 40.41
CA ALA A 383 -8.66 3.04 40.43
C ALA A 383 -8.86 3.89 39.16
N SER A 384 -7.82 4.13 38.38
CA SER A 384 -7.87 4.86 37.11
C SER A 384 -8.37 4.00 35.95
N GLY A 385 -8.23 2.67 36.02
CA GLY A 385 -8.52 1.76 34.91
C GLY A 385 -7.43 1.70 33.83
N TYR A 386 -6.29 2.36 34.04
CA TYR A 386 -5.14 2.31 33.15
C TYR A 386 -3.81 2.51 33.89
N ILE A 387 -2.72 2.00 33.31
CA ILE A 387 -1.33 2.27 33.67
C ILE A 387 -0.56 2.79 32.46
N THR A 388 0.53 3.49 32.69
CA THR A 388 1.38 4.03 31.62
C THR A 388 2.86 3.85 31.91
N VAL A 389 3.63 3.59 30.86
CA VAL A 389 5.06 3.94 30.83
C VAL A 389 5.21 5.01 29.75
N PRO A 390 5.76 6.20 30.06
CA PRO A 390 5.94 7.27 29.08
C PRO A 390 6.77 6.83 27.88
N ILE A 391 6.64 7.55 26.76
CA ILE A 391 7.47 7.34 25.58
C ILE A 391 8.94 7.66 25.90
N ASP A 392 9.83 6.73 25.61
CA ASP A 392 11.28 6.92 25.65
C ASP A 392 11.96 5.93 24.67
N LYS A 393 13.25 6.15 24.40
CA LYS A 393 14.02 5.41 23.40
C LYS A 393 14.14 3.93 23.73
N VAL A 394 14.01 3.08 22.72
CA VAL A 394 14.20 1.63 22.84
C VAL A 394 15.67 1.26 23.16
N SER A 395 16.64 2.11 22.81
CA SER A 395 18.05 1.94 23.20
C SER A 395 18.29 1.94 24.72
N SER A 396 17.37 2.53 25.51
CA SER A 396 17.47 2.59 26.97
C SER A 396 17.08 1.26 27.61
N GLU A 397 18.07 0.49 28.08
CA GLU A 397 17.83 -0.78 28.80
C GLU A 397 16.92 -0.62 30.03
N SER A 398 17.07 0.48 30.77
CA SER A 398 16.21 0.77 31.92
C SER A 398 14.76 1.00 31.50
N HIS A 399 14.54 1.64 30.35
CA HIS A 399 13.20 1.89 29.82
C HIS A 399 12.52 0.61 29.35
N VAL A 400 13.23 -0.21 28.55
CA VAL A 400 12.77 -1.54 28.13
C VAL A 400 12.42 -2.41 29.35
N LYS A 401 13.21 -2.34 30.42
CA LYS A 401 12.91 -3.02 31.68
C LYS A 401 11.64 -2.47 32.35
N SER A 402 11.45 -1.15 32.38
CA SER A 402 10.24 -0.53 32.92
C SER A 402 8.97 -0.96 32.18
N ILE A 403 9.02 -1.05 30.84
CA ILE A 403 7.91 -1.57 30.03
C ILE A 403 7.56 -3.01 30.43
N ASN A 404 8.56 -3.90 30.45
CA ASN A 404 8.34 -5.31 30.80
C ASN A 404 7.84 -5.47 32.25
N GLN A 405 8.32 -4.64 33.17
CA GLN A 405 7.85 -4.64 34.57
C GLN A 405 6.41 -4.17 34.71
N ALA A 406 5.99 -3.16 33.94
CA ALA A 406 4.62 -2.67 33.97
C ALA A 406 3.60 -3.72 33.49
N LEU A 407 4.02 -4.64 32.60
CA LEU A 407 3.19 -5.75 32.11
C LEU A 407 3.25 -7.02 32.96
N ALA A 408 4.19 -7.11 33.92
CA ALA A 408 4.39 -8.31 34.75
C ALA A 408 3.22 -8.68 35.70
N PRO A 409 2.41 -7.74 36.24
CA PRO A 409 1.26 -8.07 37.06
C PRO A 409 0.17 -8.85 36.31
N GLN A 410 -0.52 -9.76 37.02
CA GLN A 410 -1.58 -10.60 36.43
C GLN A 410 -2.73 -9.75 35.86
N PHE A 411 -3.11 -10.03 34.60
CA PHE A 411 -4.17 -9.30 33.92
C PHE A 411 -5.54 -9.58 34.60
N SER A 412 -6.33 -8.53 34.81
CA SER A 412 -7.60 -8.59 35.54
C SER A 412 -8.46 -7.34 35.33
N GLY A 413 -9.78 -7.49 35.47
CA GLY A 413 -10.77 -6.43 35.28
C GLY A 413 -11.57 -6.62 34.00
N GLY A 414 -12.44 -5.64 33.70
CA GLY A 414 -13.16 -5.54 32.43
C GLY A 414 -12.34 -4.82 31.35
N THR A 415 -13.01 -4.48 30.25
CA THR A 415 -12.36 -4.04 29.01
C THR A 415 -12.82 -2.62 28.66
N PHE A 416 -12.05 -1.60 29.08
CA PHE A 416 -12.34 -0.19 28.78
C PHE A 416 -11.52 0.31 27.58
N THR A 417 -11.71 -0.29 26.40
CA THR A 417 -10.91 -0.01 25.19
C THR A 417 -10.88 1.47 24.82
N GLN A 418 -12.01 2.18 24.99
CA GLN A 418 -12.08 3.62 24.78
C GLN A 418 -11.05 4.39 25.63
N LEU A 419 -10.85 4.01 26.89
CA LEU A 419 -9.88 4.65 27.77
C LEU A 419 -8.45 4.37 27.30
N GLY A 420 -8.16 3.16 26.84
CA GLY A 420 -6.87 2.80 26.25
C GLY A 420 -6.54 3.64 25.02
N LEU A 421 -7.47 3.74 24.07
CA LEU A 421 -7.33 4.58 22.87
C LEU A 421 -7.08 6.05 23.24
N ARG A 422 -7.89 6.60 24.15
CA ARG A 422 -7.75 7.98 24.60
C ARG A 422 -6.37 8.23 25.20
N LYS A 423 -5.92 7.38 26.13
CA LYS A 423 -4.63 7.55 26.82
C LYS A 423 -3.44 7.31 25.91
N GLY A 424 -3.55 6.40 24.94
CA GLY A 424 -2.52 6.23 23.93
C GLY A 424 -2.39 7.46 23.04
N THR A 425 -3.51 8.05 22.65
CA THR A 425 -3.55 9.29 21.85
C THR A 425 -2.98 10.46 22.63
N GLU A 426 -3.42 10.66 23.88
CA GLU A 426 -2.89 11.70 24.77
C GLU A 426 -1.37 11.58 24.95
N MET A 427 -0.84 10.35 25.06
CA MET A 427 0.60 10.11 25.19
C MET A 427 1.37 10.47 23.92
N LEU A 428 0.84 10.13 22.73
CA LEU A 428 1.45 10.49 21.45
C LEU A 428 1.39 12.01 21.20
N GLU A 429 0.30 12.68 21.58
CA GLU A 429 0.11 14.13 21.46
C GLU A 429 0.99 14.95 22.42
N GLN A 430 1.52 14.35 23.49
CA GLN A 430 2.44 15.04 24.40
C GLN A 430 3.78 15.39 23.74
N ASP A 431 4.19 14.63 22.72
CA ASP A 431 5.35 14.98 21.93
C ASP A 431 4.95 15.84 20.72
N SER A 432 5.36 17.11 20.77
CA SER A 432 5.11 18.11 19.72
C SER A 432 6.06 18.02 18.53
N SER A 433 6.95 17.03 18.50
CA SER A 433 7.77 16.74 17.31
C SER A 433 6.89 16.38 16.11
N ASP A 434 7.46 16.51 14.92
CA ASP A 434 6.83 16.06 13.69
C ASP A 434 7.04 14.55 13.44
N ASN A 435 7.60 13.81 14.40
CA ASN A 435 7.79 12.36 14.34
C ASN A 435 6.50 11.67 13.94
N GLN A 436 6.63 10.54 13.24
CA GLN A 436 5.46 9.73 12.95
C GLN A 436 4.88 9.16 14.26
N LYS A 437 3.55 9.25 14.42
CA LYS A 437 2.83 8.80 15.62
C LYS A 437 2.03 7.54 15.33
N MET A 438 2.42 6.43 15.92
CA MET A 438 1.85 5.10 15.69
C MET A 438 1.23 4.56 16.98
N MET A 439 0.03 4.01 16.88
CA MET A 439 -0.59 3.23 17.96
C MET A 439 -0.70 1.77 17.55
N ILE A 440 -0.38 0.85 18.45
CA ILE A 440 -0.61 -0.59 18.27
C ILE A 440 -1.54 -1.07 19.40
N LEU A 441 -2.81 -1.27 19.08
CA LEU A 441 -3.83 -1.81 19.98
C LEU A 441 -3.83 -3.34 19.94
N MET A 442 -3.87 -3.98 21.11
CA MET A 442 -4.02 -5.43 21.26
C MET A 442 -5.17 -5.72 22.24
N THR A 443 -6.20 -6.43 21.78
CA THR A 443 -7.41 -6.71 22.57
C THR A 443 -8.06 -8.02 22.17
N ASP A 444 -8.73 -8.70 23.12
CA ASP A 444 -9.60 -9.84 22.80
C ASP A 444 -11.09 -9.46 22.62
N GLY A 445 -11.35 -8.15 22.56
CA GLY A 445 -12.27 -7.53 21.60
C GLY A 445 -13.74 -7.36 21.97
N VAL A 446 -14.12 -7.28 23.24
CA VAL A 446 -15.44 -6.72 23.58
C VAL A 446 -15.25 -5.61 24.62
N PRO A 447 -15.50 -4.33 24.28
CA PRO A 447 -15.44 -3.27 25.27
C PRO A 447 -16.61 -3.45 26.25
N THR A 448 -16.33 -3.71 27.52
CA THR A 448 -17.35 -3.87 28.57
C THR A 448 -17.50 -2.64 29.46
N PHE A 449 -16.72 -1.59 29.17
CA PHE A 449 -16.80 -0.27 29.76
C PHE A 449 -16.65 0.79 28.67
N SER A 450 -17.43 1.86 28.77
CA SER A 450 -17.21 3.07 27.99
C SER A 450 -17.57 4.32 28.78
N TYR A 451 -17.10 5.48 28.34
CA TYR A 451 -17.72 6.74 28.70
C TYR A 451 -19.10 6.83 28.06
N LYS A 452 -20.03 7.49 28.76
CA LYS A 452 -21.37 7.72 28.25
C LYS A 452 -21.32 8.68 27.07
N VAL A 453 -22.01 8.36 25.98
CA VAL A 453 -22.06 9.17 24.75
C VAL A 453 -23.02 10.35 24.96
N ASN A 454 -22.60 11.56 24.59
CA ASN A 454 -23.43 12.77 24.63
C ASN A 454 -24.01 13.12 23.25
N SER A 455 -23.25 12.86 22.19
CA SER A 455 -23.66 13.05 20.80
C SER A 455 -22.98 12.00 19.92
N ALA A 456 -23.60 11.65 18.81
CA ALA A 456 -23.08 10.66 17.87
C ALA A 456 -23.35 11.07 16.42
N SER A 457 -22.70 10.40 15.48
CA SER A 457 -23.07 10.35 14.07
C SER A 457 -23.31 8.91 13.66
N LYS A 458 -24.01 8.72 12.53
CA LYS A 458 -24.23 7.41 11.93
C LYS A 458 -23.78 7.42 10.47
N VAL A 459 -22.87 6.52 10.11
CA VAL A 459 -22.33 6.35 8.75
C VAL A 459 -22.41 4.86 8.42
N ASP A 460 -23.00 4.51 7.27
CA ASP A 460 -23.14 3.11 6.81
C ASP A 460 -23.64 2.13 7.87
N ASN A 461 -24.67 2.57 8.60
CA ASN A 461 -25.29 1.85 9.71
C ASN A 461 -24.41 1.65 10.98
N VAL A 462 -23.19 2.15 11.00
CA VAL A 462 -22.30 2.19 12.16
C VAL A 462 -22.46 3.51 12.92
N ILE A 463 -22.49 3.44 14.25
CA ILE A 463 -22.64 4.62 15.13
C ILE A 463 -21.27 4.97 15.70
N TYR A 464 -20.91 6.25 15.58
CA TYR A 464 -19.67 6.80 16.11
C TYR A 464 -20.00 7.90 17.14
N GLY A 465 -19.58 7.70 18.38
CA GLY A 465 -19.66 8.72 19.42
C GLY A 465 -18.78 9.93 19.09
N GLN A 466 -19.31 11.12 19.27
CA GLN A 466 -18.65 12.38 18.89
C GLN A 466 -18.25 13.22 20.10
N SER A 467 -18.93 13.01 21.22
CA SER A 467 -18.58 13.61 22.50
C SER A 467 -19.00 12.71 23.66
N PHE A 468 -18.29 12.80 24.77
CA PHE A 468 -18.40 11.86 25.88
C PHE A 468 -18.53 12.59 27.22
N ALA A 469 -19.31 12.03 28.14
CA ALA A 469 -19.37 12.48 29.52
C ALA A 469 -18.29 11.81 30.38
N GLU A 470 -18.09 12.29 31.62
CA GLU A 470 -17.23 11.61 32.60
C GLU A 470 -17.90 10.37 33.21
N SER A 471 -19.24 10.32 33.22
CA SER A 471 -19.99 9.13 33.63
C SER A 471 -19.77 7.98 32.65
N ARG A 472 -19.90 6.74 33.14
CA ARG A 472 -19.60 5.54 32.37
C ARG A 472 -20.81 4.64 32.16
N ASP A 473 -20.80 3.93 31.04
CA ASP A 473 -21.61 2.75 30.81
C ASP A 473 -20.75 1.53 31.21
N GLU A 474 -21.22 0.73 32.17
CA GLU A 474 -20.43 -0.34 32.81
C GLU A 474 -21.14 -1.71 32.76
N PRO A 475 -21.48 -2.23 31.57
CA PRO A 475 -22.11 -3.55 31.45
C PRO A 475 -21.23 -4.70 31.96
N GLY A 476 -19.91 -4.51 32.02
CA GLY A 476 -18.98 -5.36 32.76
C GLY A 476 -18.57 -6.67 32.07
N ASN A 477 -19.52 -7.40 31.49
CA ASN A 477 -19.29 -8.70 30.84
C ASN A 477 -19.85 -8.81 29.41
N THR A 478 -20.40 -7.72 28.87
CA THR A 478 -20.93 -7.62 27.51
C THR A 478 -20.78 -6.18 27.03
N SER A 479 -20.83 -5.90 25.73
CA SER A 479 -20.93 -4.52 25.22
C SER A 479 -22.33 -3.94 25.41
N LYS A 480 -23.35 -4.79 25.57
CA LYS A 480 -24.77 -4.38 25.64
C LYS A 480 -25.07 -3.54 26.88
N ILE A 481 -25.55 -2.32 26.68
CA ILE A 481 -25.99 -1.44 27.76
C ILE A 481 -27.38 -1.87 28.24
N GLN A 482 -27.53 -2.05 29.55
CA GLN A 482 -28.79 -2.53 30.15
C GLN A 482 -29.97 -1.57 29.91
N SER A 483 -29.70 -0.26 29.94
CA SER A 483 -30.68 0.80 29.69
C SER A 483 -30.21 1.70 28.54
N PRO A 484 -30.51 1.33 27.28
CA PRO A 484 -30.20 2.16 26.12
C PRO A 484 -30.74 3.58 26.27
N TYR A 485 -30.07 4.54 25.64
CA TYR A 485 -30.46 5.96 25.72
C TYR A 485 -30.28 6.65 24.37
N SER A 486 -31.05 7.70 24.12
CA SER A 486 -30.98 8.46 22.87
C SER A 486 -30.09 9.69 23.01
N VAL A 487 -29.25 9.93 22.00
CA VAL A 487 -28.37 11.10 21.89
C VAL A 487 -28.68 11.89 20.61
N LYS A 488 -28.23 13.13 20.56
CA LYS A 488 -28.37 13.97 19.37
C LYS A 488 -27.46 13.45 18.24
N ASP A 489 -28.01 13.38 17.03
CA ASP A 489 -27.22 13.24 15.80
C ASP A 489 -26.56 14.59 15.45
N ILE A 490 -25.23 14.60 15.35
CA ILE A 490 -24.50 15.82 14.99
C ILE A 490 -24.78 16.28 13.55
N ASN A 491 -25.22 15.38 12.68
CA ASN A 491 -25.53 15.66 11.27
C ASN A 491 -26.96 16.22 11.08
N GLY A 492 -27.69 16.48 12.18
CA GLY A 492 -29.04 17.05 12.14
C GLY A 492 -30.15 16.05 11.85
N GLY A 493 -29.86 14.75 11.87
CA GLY A 493 -30.84 13.68 11.76
C GLY A 493 -31.66 13.44 13.03
N SER A 494 -32.43 12.34 13.02
CA SER A 494 -33.16 11.88 14.21
C SER A 494 -32.20 11.46 15.32
N ASN A 495 -32.65 11.53 16.58
CA ASN A 495 -31.84 11.06 17.70
C ASN A 495 -31.39 9.60 17.49
N ILE A 496 -30.14 9.33 17.84
CA ILE A 496 -29.49 8.02 17.70
C ILE A 496 -29.61 7.29 19.02
N GLU A 497 -30.09 6.05 19.00
CA GLU A 497 -30.12 5.19 20.19
C GLU A 497 -28.75 4.53 20.40
N ILE A 498 -28.18 4.72 21.59
CA ILE A 498 -26.94 4.08 22.04
C ILE A 498 -27.31 2.83 22.83
N ARG A 499 -26.96 1.67 22.29
CA ARG A 499 -27.37 0.34 22.79
C ARG A 499 -26.20 -0.45 23.36
N ASP A 500 -24.99 -0.08 23.02
CA ASP A 500 -23.76 -0.74 23.42
C ASP A 500 -22.58 0.24 23.50
N THR A 501 -21.49 -0.23 24.10
CA THR A 501 -20.23 0.48 24.29
C THR A 501 -19.44 0.69 22.99
N TRP A 502 -19.79 0.01 21.89
CA TRP A 502 -19.09 0.14 20.62
C TRP A 502 -19.19 1.54 20.03
N ALA A 503 -20.33 2.21 20.18
CA ALA A 503 -20.49 3.59 19.74
C ALA A 503 -19.40 4.51 20.33
N ALA A 504 -19.08 4.33 21.60
CA ALA A 504 -18.07 5.13 22.27
C ALA A 504 -16.64 4.74 21.86
N THR A 505 -16.35 3.44 21.77
CA THR A 505 -15.04 2.94 21.37
C THR A 505 -14.68 3.34 19.94
N LEU A 506 -15.61 3.16 18.99
CA LEU A 506 -15.40 3.56 17.60
C LEU A 506 -15.31 5.07 17.44
N GLY A 507 -16.12 5.81 18.19
CA GLY A 507 -16.03 7.27 18.23
C GLY A 507 -14.66 7.79 18.68
N GLU A 508 -14.10 7.20 19.74
CA GLU A 508 -12.76 7.54 20.19
C GLU A 508 -11.70 7.15 19.17
N ALA A 509 -11.82 5.99 18.52
CA ALA A 509 -10.90 5.58 17.47
C ALA A 509 -10.90 6.56 16.28
N GLU A 510 -12.06 7.07 15.86
CA GLU A 510 -12.14 8.11 14.83
C GLU A 510 -11.46 9.41 15.25
N ILE A 511 -11.65 9.85 16.50
CA ILE A 511 -10.98 11.02 17.05
C ILE A 511 -9.45 10.81 17.07
N SER A 512 -9.00 9.62 17.48
CA SER A 512 -7.58 9.26 17.48
C SER A 512 -7.00 9.29 16.05
N LYS A 513 -7.68 8.70 15.06
CA LYS A 513 -7.23 8.68 13.65
C LYS A 513 -7.09 10.06 13.03
N GLN A 514 -7.76 11.08 13.56
CA GLN A 514 -7.59 12.48 13.12
C GLN A 514 -6.35 13.17 13.72
N LYS A 515 -5.76 12.59 14.77
CA LYS A 515 -4.69 13.20 15.57
C LYS A 515 -3.34 12.51 15.41
N ILE A 516 -3.33 11.22 15.10
CA ILE A 516 -2.11 10.41 14.95
C ILE A 516 -2.07 9.76 13.56
N SER A 517 -0.89 9.31 13.14
CA SER A 517 -0.67 8.84 11.77
C SER A 517 -1.38 7.52 11.48
N GLU A 518 -1.40 6.58 12.43
CA GLU A 518 -1.97 5.26 12.22
C GLU A 518 -2.35 4.54 13.53
N ILE A 519 -3.41 3.73 13.47
CA ILE A 519 -3.79 2.77 14.51
C ILE A 519 -3.73 1.38 13.90
N HIS A 520 -2.77 0.57 14.35
CA HIS A 520 -2.72 -0.86 14.09
C HIS A 520 -3.51 -1.58 15.17
N THR A 521 -4.31 -2.59 14.80
CA THR A 521 -5.15 -3.33 15.78
C THR A 521 -5.00 -4.83 15.58
N LEU A 522 -4.65 -5.53 16.66
CA LEU A 522 -4.63 -6.98 16.75
C LEU A 522 -5.85 -7.48 17.55
N GLY A 523 -6.76 -8.18 16.89
CA GLY A 523 -7.86 -8.91 17.51
C GLY A 523 -7.40 -10.29 17.98
N ILE A 524 -7.31 -10.52 19.28
CA ILE A 524 -6.73 -11.74 19.86
C ILE A 524 -7.83 -12.73 20.23
N GLN A 525 -7.99 -13.79 19.44
CA GLN A 525 -8.95 -14.86 19.68
C GLN A 525 -10.34 -14.29 19.99
N LEU A 526 -10.80 -13.36 19.15
CA LEU A 526 -12.08 -12.69 19.31
C LEU A 526 -13.19 -13.72 19.40
N GLY A 527 -14.11 -13.52 20.35
CA GLY A 527 -15.25 -14.40 20.55
C GLY A 527 -16.58 -13.66 20.40
N ASN A 528 -17.67 -14.40 20.61
CA ASN A 528 -19.00 -13.81 20.71
C ASN A 528 -19.10 -12.88 21.92
N ASP A 529 -19.90 -11.82 21.79
CA ASP A 529 -20.33 -11.02 22.93
C ASP A 529 -21.55 -11.70 23.60
N GLY A 530 -21.29 -12.81 24.30
CA GLY A 530 -22.32 -13.64 24.91
C GLY A 530 -23.37 -14.08 23.90
N SER A 531 -24.61 -13.57 24.04
CA SER A 531 -25.71 -13.78 23.10
C SER A 531 -26.15 -12.50 22.38
N TYR A 532 -25.40 -11.40 22.55
CA TYR A 532 -25.73 -10.10 21.99
C TYR A 532 -25.17 -9.95 20.57
N LEU A 533 -23.88 -10.23 20.38
CA LEU A 533 -23.20 -10.14 19.08
C LEU A 533 -22.48 -11.44 18.74
N SER A 534 -22.49 -11.82 17.47
CA SER A 534 -21.66 -12.91 16.96
C SER A 534 -20.18 -12.52 16.94
N GLN A 535 -19.30 -13.50 16.85
CA GLN A 535 -17.87 -13.31 16.69
C GLN A 535 -17.55 -12.47 15.44
N GLU A 536 -18.26 -12.68 14.33
CA GLU A 536 -18.10 -11.90 13.10
C GLU A 536 -18.49 -10.44 13.30
N GLU A 537 -19.57 -10.17 14.03
CA GLU A 537 -20.00 -8.81 14.36
C GLU A 537 -19.01 -8.11 15.32
N VAL A 538 -18.40 -8.86 16.25
CA VAL A 538 -17.34 -8.37 17.13
C VAL A 538 -16.08 -8.06 16.32
N LYS A 539 -15.67 -8.97 15.44
CA LYS A 539 -14.52 -8.78 14.54
C LYS A 539 -14.71 -7.59 13.61
N SER A 540 -15.88 -7.48 12.96
CA SER A 540 -16.22 -6.37 12.07
C SER A 540 -16.16 -5.02 12.80
N ARG A 541 -16.63 -4.93 14.05
CA ARG A 541 -16.50 -3.70 14.83
C ARG A 541 -15.06 -3.46 15.30
N THR A 542 -14.33 -4.50 15.69
CA THR A 542 -12.93 -4.37 16.13
C THR A 542 -12.05 -3.86 14.98
N SER A 543 -12.28 -4.32 13.75
CA SER A 543 -11.50 -3.87 12.58
C SER A 543 -11.69 -2.39 12.24
N LEU A 544 -12.84 -1.80 12.57
CA LEU A 544 -13.10 -0.37 12.37
C LEU A 544 -12.31 0.54 13.33
N ILE A 545 -11.74 0.00 14.40
CA ILE A 545 -10.82 0.74 15.28
C ILE A 545 -9.53 1.09 14.54
N ALA A 546 -9.03 0.15 13.72
CA ALA A 546 -7.80 0.32 12.98
C ALA A 546 -7.93 1.41 11.90
N THR A 547 -6.79 1.98 11.51
CA THR A 547 -6.67 2.61 10.21
C THR A 547 -6.89 1.55 9.13
N THR A 548 -7.54 1.91 8.02
CA THR A 548 -7.89 0.98 6.94
C THR A 548 -6.70 0.12 6.50
N GLY A 549 -6.87 -1.21 6.52
CA GLY A 549 -5.84 -2.18 6.14
C GLY A 549 -4.87 -2.57 7.27
N LEU A 550 -5.00 -1.99 8.48
CA LEU A 550 -4.08 -2.23 9.61
C LEU A 550 -4.71 -3.06 10.75
N TYR A 551 -5.72 -3.87 10.43
CA TYR A 551 -6.32 -4.84 11.34
C TYR A 551 -5.83 -6.26 11.03
N GLN A 552 -5.52 -7.04 12.06
CA GLN A 552 -5.21 -8.46 11.93
C GLN A 552 -5.84 -9.27 13.07
N ASP A 553 -6.12 -10.54 12.82
CA ASP A 553 -6.51 -11.51 13.85
C ASP A 553 -5.30 -12.32 14.32
N ALA A 554 -5.25 -12.63 15.62
CA ALA A 554 -4.41 -13.67 16.18
C ALA A 554 -5.30 -14.79 16.73
N ASN A 555 -5.26 -15.96 16.11
CA ASN A 555 -6.04 -17.14 16.51
C ASN A 555 -5.30 -18.01 17.54
N SER A 556 -4.00 -17.76 17.73
CA SER A 556 -3.15 -18.49 18.67
C SER A 556 -2.20 -17.58 19.45
N ALA A 557 -1.58 -18.12 20.50
CA ALA A 557 -0.52 -17.43 21.23
C ALA A 557 0.71 -17.11 20.34
N ASN A 558 1.00 -17.98 19.36
CA ASN A 558 2.12 -17.76 18.44
C ASN A 558 1.81 -16.60 17.49
N ASP A 559 0.57 -16.51 16.99
CA ASP A 559 0.14 -15.43 16.09
C ASP A 559 0.33 -14.05 16.74
N ILE A 560 0.12 -13.93 18.06
CA ILE A 560 0.39 -12.70 18.82
C ILE A 560 1.87 -12.34 18.78
N THR A 561 2.76 -13.31 19.03
CA THR A 561 4.21 -13.07 19.03
C THR A 561 4.73 -12.80 17.63
N ASP A 562 4.21 -13.48 16.61
CA ASP A 562 4.59 -13.30 15.21
C ASP A 562 4.13 -11.94 14.69
N TYR A 563 2.90 -11.54 15.02
CA TYR A 563 2.41 -10.20 14.74
C TYR A 563 3.35 -9.13 15.32
N LEU A 564 3.69 -9.21 16.62
CA LEU A 564 4.55 -8.20 17.24
C LEU A 564 5.98 -8.19 16.68
N LYS A 565 6.58 -9.35 16.40
CA LYS A 565 7.86 -9.42 15.68
C LYS A 565 7.77 -8.76 14.30
N SER A 566 6.67 -8.99 13.60
CA SER A 566 6.47 -8.40 12.29
C SER A 566 6.26 -6.89 12.34
N GLN A 567 5.57 -6.37 13.36
CA GLN A 567 5.42 -4.94 13.59
C GLN A 567 6.78 -4.28 13.85
N ALA A 568 7.73 -4.95 14.51
CA ALA A 568 9.09 -4.43 14.63
C ALA A 568 9.75 -4.25 13.25
N ASN A 569 9.56 -5.21 12.34
CA ASN A 569 10.06 -5.09 10.96
C ASN A 569 9.36 -3.98 10.18
N VAL A 570 8.05 -3.80 10.36
CA VAL A 570 7.30 -2.68 9.77
C VAL A 570 7.90 -1.35 10.22
N VAL A 571 8.14 -1.18 11.52
CA VAL A 571 8.78 0.03 12.08
C VAL A 571 10.17 0.23 11.49
N LEU A 572 11.00 -0.81 11.45
CA LEU A 572 12.37 -0.72 10.90
C LEU A 572 12.38 -0.37 9.41
N SER A 573 11.40 -0.85 8.64
CA SER A 573 11.28 -0.54 7.21
C SER A 573 11.01 0.94 6.92
N ARG A 574 10.54 1.71 7.92
CA ARG A 574 10.32 3.16 7.78
C ARG A 574 11.61 3.95 7.66
N PHE A 575 12.74 3.37 8.05
CA PHE A 575 14.06 4.00 7.96
C PHE A 575 14.74 3.76 6.60
N ASN A 576 14.13 2.96 5.71
CA ASN A 576 14.61 2.79 4.34
C ASN A 576 14.30 4.02 3.49
N THR A 577 15.14 4.31 2.50
CA THR A 577 14.88 5.38 1.50
C THR A 577 13.84 4.95 0.46
N ILE A 578 13.65 3.65 0.26
CA ILE A 578 12.63 3.07 -0.61
C ILE A 578 11.78 2.10 0.22
N THR A 579 10.51 2.45 0.38
CA THR A 579 9.51 1.62 1.06
C THR A 579 8.28 1.55 0.17
N ASN A 580 7.84 0.34 -0.19
CA ASN A 580 6.74 0.10 -1.13
C ASN A 580 6.95 0.78 -2.51
N GLY A 581 8.17 0.71 -3.05
CA GLY A 581 8.50 1.25 -4.36
C GLY A 581 7.83 0.49 -5.51
N LEU A 582 7.43 1.19 -6.56
CA LEU A 582 6.83 0.64 -7.78
C LEU A 582 7.71 0.97 -9.00
N ILE A 583 7.99 -0.05 -9.83
CA ILE A 583 8.65 0.13 -11.12
C ILE A 583 7.61 -0.15 -12.21
N LEU A 584 7.42 0.82 -13.10
CA LEU A 584 6.60 0.68 -14.30
C LEU A 584 7.54 0.68 -15.51
N ASP A 585 7.65 -0.47 -16.18
CA ASP A 585 8.55 -0.64 -17.31
C ASP A 585 7.81 -1.13 -18.57
N PRO A 586 7.10 -0.25 -19.30
CA PRO A 586 6.41 -0.62 -20.52
C PRO A 586 7.41 -0.98 -21.64
N LEU A 587 7.15 -2.09 -22.33
CA LEU A 587 7.97 -2.54 -23.44
C LEU A 587 7.86 -1.57 -24.63
N GLY A 588 8.99 -1.30 -25.29
CA GLY A 588 9.00 -0.52 -26.52
C GLY A 588 8.28 -1.25 -27.65
N VAL A 589 7.52 -0.51 -28.47
CA VAL A 589 6.65 -1.04 -29.55
C VAL A 589 7.34 -1.90 -30.61
N GLN A 590 8.67 -1.87 -30.67
CA GLN A 590 9.49 -2.65 -31.61
C GLN A 590 9.94 -4.00 -31.04
N PHE A 591 9.63 -4.29 -29.78
CA PHE A 591 10.06 -5.49 -29.09
C PHE A 591 8.85 -6.30 -28.62
N GLU A 592 9.05 -7.60 -28.50
CA GLU A 592 8.13 -8.52 -27.85
C GLU A 592 8.86 -9.24 -26.70
N TYR A 593 8.13 -9.61 -25.66
CA TYR A 593 8.70 -10.44 -24.61
C TYR A 593 8.91 -11.86 -25.15
N LYS A 594 10.11 -12.41 -24.95
CA LYS A 594 10.40 -13.81 -25.27
C LYS A 594 9.51 -14.77 -24.47
N ASP A 595 9.29 -14.44 -23.20
CA ASP A 595 8.40 -15.13 -22.28
C ASP A 595 7.94 -14.17 -21.17
N THR A 596 6.99 -14.60 -20.34
CA THR A 596 6.46 -13.81 -19.22
C THR A 596 7.26 -13.98 -17.92
N LYS A 597 8.44 -14.61 -17.95
CA LYS A 597 9.22 -14.86 -16.74
C LYS A 597 10.10 -13.67 -16.41
N PHE A 598 9.98 -13.20 -15.18
CA PHE A 598 10.86 -12.22 -14.57
C PHE A 598 11.50 -12.85 -13.34
N GLU A 599 12.81 -12.69 -13.20
CA GLU A 599 13.56 -13.17 -12.03
C GLU A 599 13.85 -11.99 -11.11
N ILE A 600 13.53 -12.15 -9.82
CA ILE A 600 13.81 -11.16 -8.78
C ILE A 600 14.87 -11.74 -7.86
N THR A 601 15.98 -11.02 -7.71
CA THR A 601 17.10 -11.45 -6.90
C THR A 601 17.58 -10.30 -6.03
N SER A 602 17.74 -10.53 -4.72
CA SER A 602 18.52 -9.63 -3.88
C SER A 602 20.01 -9.84 -4.21
N VAL A 603 20.71 -8.77 -4.55
CA VAL A 603 22.11 -8.80 -5.03
C VAL A 603 23.07 -8.03 -4.16
#